data_AF-A0A520RWL3-F1
#
_entry.id   AF-A0A520RWL3-F1
#
_cell.length_a   1.000
_cell.length_b   1.000
_cell.length_c   1.000
_cell.angle_alpha   90.00
_cell.angle_beta   90.00
_cell.angle_gamma   90.00
#
_symmetry.space_group_name_H-M   'P 1'
#
loop_
_entity.id
_entity.type
_entity.pdbx_description
1 polymer ?
#
loop_
_entity_poly.entity_id
_entity_poly.type
_entity_poly.pdbx_seq_one_letter_code
_entity_poly.pdbx_strand_id
1 'polypeptide(L)'
;MGSSYAGFLMTNTRTCLLMLFGCVLTVSQAAELEPELQVKQLMNGIITPATNTIWGAYQLETDAQWQEVENAAFAVIGAANLLAIGGSAEGEADAAATEQWQEFNAQ
;
A
#
# COMPACT_ATOMS: atom_id res chain seq x y z
N MET A 1 62.72 29.12 24.26
CA MET A 1 61.45 29.82 24.59
C MET A 1 60.69 30.05 23.29
N GLY A 2 59.40 29.67 23.24
CA GLY A 2 58.51 29.74 22.06
C GLY A 2 58.25 28.35 21.46
N SER A 3 57.44 27.50 22.09
CA SER A 3 55.98 27.31 21.89
C SER A 3 55.64 26.88 20.45
N SER A 4 55.23 25.61 20.24
CA SER A 4 53.83 25.18 20.00
C SER A 4 53.24 25.91 18.77
N TYR A 5 52.81 25.29 17.67
CA TYR A 5 51.84 24.21 17.49
C TYR A 5 52.05 23.63 16.07
N ALA A 6 52.57 22.42 15.91
CA ALA A 6 52.69 21.81 14.58
C ALA A 6 52.35 20.32 14.55
N GLY A 7 51.78 19.79 15.64
CA GLY A 7 51.41 18.38 15.77
C GLY A 7 49.91 18.07 15.71
N PHE A 8 49.04 19.09 15.67
CA PHE A 8 47.59 18.89 15.84
C PHE A 8 46.76 18.97 14.55
N LEU A 9 47.36 19.30 13.40
CA LEU A 9 46.58 19.54 12.17
C LEU A 9 46.56 18.37 11.17
N MET A 10 47.24 17.24 11.44
CA MET A 10 47.39 16.15 10.47
C MET A 10 46.81 14.80 10.91
N THR A 11 45.79 14.80 11.77
CA THR A 11 45.02 13.58 12.11
C THR A 11 43.52 13.73 11.92
N ASN A 12 43.01 14.92 11.56
CA ASN A 12 41.58 15.21 11.52
C ASN A 12 40.92 15.09 10.14
N THR A 13 41.67 14.82 9.07
CA THR A 13 41.11 14.77 7.71
C THR A 13 40.51 13.40 7.35
N ARG A 14 40.90 12.32 8.05
CA ARG A 14 40.36 10.96 7.80
C ARG A 14 39.05 10.69 8.55
N THR A 15 38.79 11.40 9.64
CA THR A 15 37.60 11.21 10.48
C THR A 15 36.37 11.94 9.94
N CYS A 16 36.54 13.10 9.29
CA CYS A 16 35.42 13.82 8.67
C CYS A 16 34.86 13.07 7.44
N LEU A 17 35.73 12.39 6.68
CA LEU A 17 35.32 11.62 5.49
C LEU A 17 34.49 10.38 5.84
N LEU A 18 34.67 9.82 7.04
CA LEU A 18 33.87 8.69 7.53
C LEU A 18 32.52 9.12 8.13
N MET A 19 32.38 10.35 8.64
CA MET A 19 31.11 10.85 9.17
C MET A 19 30.14 11.35 8.09
N LEU A 20 30.63 11.79 6.93
CA LEU A 20 29.79 12.21 5.80
C LEU A 20 29.17 11.04 5.02
N PHE A 21 29.65 9.81 5.22
CA PHE A 21 29.16 8.62 4.50
C PHE A 21 28.14 7.77 5.27
N GLY A 22 27.89 8.08 6.56
CA GLY A 22 27.06 7.24 7.43
C GLY A 22 25.58 7.60 7.50
N CYS A 23 25.11 8.64 6.79
CA CYS A 23 23.82 9.28 7.09
C CYS A 23 22.68 9.02 6.08
N VAL A 24 22.74 7.98 5.25
CA VAL A 24 21.63 7.75 4.30
C VAL A 24 21.32 6.26 4.10
N LEU A 25 20.91 5.58 5.17
CA LEU A 25 20.17 4.33 5.07
C LEU A 25 19.00 4.36 6.05
N THR A 26 18.06 5.28 5.84
CA THR A 26 16.71 5.11 6.37
C THR A 26 16.03 4.08 5.47
N VAL A 27 16.06 2.80 5.86
CA VAL A 27 15.16 1.82 5.26
C VAL A 27 13.75 2.22 5.67
N SER A 28 12.92 2.70 4.74
CA SER A 28 11.50 2.87 5.01
C SER A 28 10.90 1.46 5.06
N GLN A 29 10.68 0.93 6.26
CA GLN A 29 9.92 -0.29 6.41
C GLN A 29 8.48 0.04 6.02
N ALA A 30 8.12 -0.25 4.76
CA ALA A 30 6.72 -0.21 4.35
C ALA A 30 6.01 -1.24 5.22
N ALA A 31 5.02 -0.80 6.01
CA ALA A 31 4.17 -1.75 6.71
C ALA A 31 3.49 -2.61 5.64
N GLU A 32 3.74 -3.91 5.65
CA GLU A 32 3.01 -4.83 4.80
C GLU A 32 1.53 -4.77 5.21
N LEU A 33 0.67 -4.49 4.23
CA LEU A 33 -0.78 -4.45 4.45
C LEU A 33 -1.27 -5.89 4.56
N GLU A 34 -1.58 -6.30 5.79
CA GLU A 34 -2.17 -7.60 6.06
C GLU A 34 -3.69 -7.57 5.78
N PRO A 35 -4.23 -8.51 4.99
CA PRO A 35 -5.66 -8.59 4.77
C PRO A 35 -6.36 -9.05 6.07
N GLU A 36 -7.38 -8.32 6.51
CA GLU A 36 -8.19 -8.70 7.67
C GLU A 36 -9.35 -9.65 7.30
N LEU A 37 -9.89 -9.49 6.09
CA LEU A 37 -11.04 -10.24 5.58
C LEU A 37 -10.60 -11.38 4.67
N GLN A 38 -11.32 -12.50 4.73
CA GLN A 38 -11.20 -13.53 3.70
C GLN A 38 -11.79 -13.02 2.39
N VAL A 39 -11.27 -13.48 1.25
CA VAL A 39 -11.83 -13.13 -0.07
C VAL A 39 -13.32 -13.42 -0.12
N LYS A 40 -13.76 -14.56 0.42
CA LYS A 40 -15.18 -14.92 0.46
C LYS A 40 -16.03 -13.94 1.27
N GLN A 41 -15.51 -13.40 2.38
CA GLN A 41 -16.22 -12.43 3.21
C GLN A 41 -16.34 -11.09 2.49
N LEU A 42 -15.26 -10.64 1.85
CA LEU A 42 -15.24 -9.41 1.05
C LEU A 42 -16.19 -9.50 -0.15
N MET A 43 -16.16 -10.62 -0.87
CA MET A 43 -17.05 -10.90 -2.00
C MET A 43 -18.52 -10.85 -1.58
N ASN A 44 -18.89 -11.62 -0.56
CA ASN A 44 -20.30 -11.71 -0.15
C ASN A 44 -20.80 -10.47 0.61
N GLY A 45 -19.92 -9.81 1.35
CA GLY A 45 -20.27 -8.68 2.22
C GLY A 45 -20.32 -7.34 1.50
N ILE A 46 -19.51 -7.16 0.44
CA ILE A 46 -19.37 -5.87 -0.23
C ILE A 46 -19.59 -6.00 -1.73
N ILE A 47 -18.83 -6.85 -2.43
CA ILE A 47 -18.84 -6.87 -3.90
C ILE A 47 -20.17 -7.35 -4.45
N THR A 48 -20.69 -8.48 -3.98
CA THR A 48 -21.99 -9.00 -4.42
C THR A 48 -23.15 -8.02 -4.18
N PRO A 49 -23.38 -7.47 -2.98
CA PRO A 49 -24.46 -6.52 -2.79
C PRO A 49 -24.27 -5.24 -3.61
N ALA A 50 -23.06 -4.70 -3.71
CA ALA A 50 -22.81 -3.49 -4.49
C ALA A 50 -23.02 -3.72 -6.00
N THR A 51 -22.53 -4.83 -6.54
CA THR A 51 -22.77 -5.20 -7.95
C THR A 51 -24.24 -5.50 -8.22
N ASN A 52 -24.97 -6.10 -7.28
CA ASN A 52 -26.43 -6.24 -7.39
C ASN A 52 -27.14 -4.88 -7.47
N THR A 53 -26.71 -3.87 -6.71
CA THR A 53 -27.25 -2.51 -6.82
C THR A 53 -26.97 -1.90 -8.19
N ILE A 54 -25.74 -2.03 -8.70
CA ILE A 54 -25.35 -1.48 -10.01
C ILE A 54 -26.13 -2.15 -11.14
N TRP A 55 -26.19 -3.48 -11.17
CA TRP A 55 -26.82 -4.22 -12.27
C TRP A 55 -28.34 -4.36 -12.12
N GLY A 56 -28.86 -4.16 -10.91
CA GLY A 56 -30.29 -4.11 -10.62
C GLY A 56 -30.91 -2.72 -10.80
N ALA A 57 -30.11 -1.70 -11.07
CA ALA A 57 -30.59 -0.35 -11.31
C ALA A 57 -31.31 -0.24 -12.65
N TYR A 58 -32.63 -0.06 -12.61
CA TYR A 58 -33.47 0.21 -13.76
C TYR A 58 -34.25 1.51 -13.56
N GLN A 59 -34.41 2.29 -14.63
CA GLN A 59 -35.22 3.51 -14.64
C GLN A 59 -34.85 4.50 -13.52
N LEU A 60 -33.58 4.92 -13.47
CA LEU A 60 -33.11 5.95 -12.55
C LEU A 60 -33.60 7.32 -13.04
N GLU A 61 -34.42 8.00 -12.24
CA GLU A 61 -35.07 9.27 -12.59
C GLU A 61 -34.58 10.44 -11.74
N THR A 62 -34.04 10.15 -10.56
CA THR A 62 -33.67 11.16 -9.57
C THR A 62 -32.18 11.11 -9.25
N ASP A 63 -31.61 12.26 -8.88
CA ASP A 63 -30.21 12.35 -8.44
C ASP A 63 -29.91 11.42 -7.25
N ALA A 64 -30.89 11.22 -6.37
CA ALA A 64 -30.75 10.30 -5.24
C ALA A 64 -30.56 8.84 -5.71
N GLN A 65 -31.31 8.41 -6.71
CA GLN A 65 -31.16 7.06 -7.28
C GLN A 65 -29.81 6.91 -8.01
N TRP A 66 -29.34 7.95 -8.70
CA TRP A 66 -28.00 7.96 -9.29
C TRP A 66 -26.90 7.90 -8.23
N GLN A 67 -27.07 8.61 -7.11
CA GLN A 67 -26.12 8.60 -6.00
C GLN A 67 -26.01 7.21 -5.35
N GLU A 68 -27.10 6.44 -5.26
CA GLU A 68 -27.06 5.07 -4.74
C GLU A 68 -26.20 4.16 -5.62
N VAL A 69 -26.33 4.27 -6.94
CA VAL A 69 -25.51 3.51 -7.90
C VAL A 69 -24.05 3.95 -7.86
N GLU A 70 -23.79 5.25 -7.76
CA GLU A 70 -22.44 5.79 -7.62
C GLU A 70 -21.75 5.28 -6.34
N ASN A 71 -22.46 5.30 -5.21
CA ASN A 71 -21.94 4.78 -3.95
C ASN A 71 -21.64 3.28 -4.03
N ALA A 72 -22.49 2.51 -4.71
CA ALA A 72 -22.24 1.10 -4.96
C ALA A 72 -21.00 0.89 -5.85
N ALA A 73 -20.80 1.72 -6.88
CA ALA A 73 -19.61 1.68 -7.71
C ALA A 73 -18.34 1.98 -6.91
N PHE A 74 -18.36 2.98 -6.02
CA PHE A 74 -17.22 3.25 -5.12
C PHE A 74 -16.94 2.09 -4.17
N ALA A 75 -17.98 1.40 -3.67
CA ALA A 75 -17.79 0.21 -2.85
C ALA A 75 -17.10 -0.92 -3.62
N VAL A 76 -17.44 -1.15 -4.89
CA VAL A 76 -16.77 -2.15 -5.75
C VAL A 76 -15.31 -1.76 -6.00
N ILE A 77 -15.03 -0.49 -6.32
CA ILE A 77 -13.66 0.00 -6.53
C ILE A 77 -12.82 -0.18 -5.27
N GLY A 78 -13.35 0.24 -4.11
CA GLY A 78 -12.66 0.06 -2.83
C GLY A 78 -12.41 -1.40 -2.50
N ALA A 79 -13.39 -2.27 -2.75
CA ALA A 79 -13.24 -3.71 -2.53
C ALA A 79 -12.24 -4.36 -3.49
N ALA A 80 -12.13 -3.88 -4.73
CA ALA A 80 -11.11 -4.35 -5.67
C ALA A 80 -9.69 -4.02 -5.16
N ASN A 81 -9.47 -2.83 -4.60
CA ASN A 81 -8.20 -2.46 -3.98
C ASN A 81 -7.85 -3.37 -2.80
N LEU A 82 -8.85 -3.77 -2.00
CA LEU A 82 -8.67 -4.73 -0.91
C LEU A 82 -8.40 -6.15 -1.43
N LEU A 83 -9.05 -6.56 -2.52
CA LEU A 83 -8.75 -7.86 -3.14
C LEU A 83 -7.33 -7.92 -3.68
N ALA A 84 -6.78 -6.81 -4.18
CA ALA A 84 -5.43 -6.77 -4.74
C ALA A 84 -4.36 -7.22 -3.74
N ILE A 85 -4.58 -7.04 -2.43
CA ILE A 85 -3.66 -7.49 -1.36
C ILE A 85 -3.97 -8.92 -0.86
N GLY A 86 -4.96 -9.61 -1.44
CA GLY A 86 -5.36 -10.95 -1.06
C GLY A 86 -6.42 -11.00 0.04
N GLY A 87 -6.42 -12.09 0.81
CA GLY A 87 -7.39 -12.33 1.88
C GLY A 87 -6.75 -13.04 3.08
N SER A 88 -7.46 -13.05 4.20
CA SER A 88 -6.96 -13.59 5.47
C SER A 88 -7.11 -15.11 5.62
N ALA A 89 -7.72 -15.80 4.65
CA ALA A 89 -7.78 -17.26 4.69
C ALA A 89 -6.43 -17.90 4.32
N GLU A 90 -6.23 -19.14 4.73
CA GLU A 90 -5.02 -19.91 4.40
C GLU A 90 -4.76 -19.91 2.88
N GLY A 91 -3.56 -19.47 2.49
CA GLY A 91 -3.11 -19.41 1.11
C GLY A 91 -3.64 -18.23 0.28
N GLU A 92 -4.58 -17.41 0.78
CA GLU A 92 -5.10 -16.25 0.03
C GLU A 92 -4.06 -15.12 -0.06
N ALA A 93 -3.35 -14.82 1.03
CA ALA A 93 -2.24 -13.87 1.03
C ALA A 93 -1.06 -14.36 0.16
N ASP A 94 -0.73 -15.66 0.25
CA ASP A 94 0.35 -16.26 -0.56
C ASP A 94 0.02 -16.21 -2.06
N ALA A 95 -1.25 -16.41 -2.43
CA ALA A 95 -1.70 -16.28 -3.81
C ALA A 95 -1.54 -14.82 -4.31
N ALA A 96 -1.85 -13.84 -3.47
CA ALA A 96 -1.67 -12.42 -3.79
C ALA A 96 -0.20 -11.99 -3.85
N ALA A 97 0.70 -12.72 -3.20
CA ALA A 97 2.14 -12.49 -3.27
C ALA A 97 2.79 -12.99 -4.58
N THR A 98 2.04 -13.68 -5.46
CA THR A 98 2.58 -14.15 -6.74
C THR A 98 2.83 -13.00 -7.71
N GLU A 99 3.94 -13.06 -8.46
CA GLU A 99 4.31 -12.04 -9.45
C GLU A 99 3.19 -11.81 -10.47
N GLN A 100 2.59 -12.88 -10.98
CA GLN A 100 1.46 -12.79 -11.91
C GLN A 100 0.28 -12.00 -11.34
N TRP A 101 -0.04 -12.19 -10.06
CA TRP A 101 -1.13 -11.46 -9.40
C TRP A 101 -0.79 -9.98 -9.25
N GLN A 102 0.43 -9.67 -8.82
CA GLN A 102 0.89 -8.29 -8.64
C GLN A 102 0.95 -7.54 -9.98
N GLU A 103 1.48 -8.16 -11.03
CA GLU A 103 1.52 -7.60 -12.38
C GLU A 103 0.11 -7.33 -12.92
N PHE A 104 -0.85 -8.23 -12.67
CA PHE A 104 -2.24 -8.01 -13.08
C PHE A 104 -2.87 -6.80 -12.40
N ASN A 105 -2.68 -6.67 -11.09
CA ASN A 105 -3.29 -5.60 -10.28
C ASN A 105 -2.52 -4.26 -10.34
N ALA A 106 -1.36 -4.21 -11.00
CA ALA A 106 -0.56 -2.99 -11.20
C ALA A 106 -0.89 -2.23 -12.51
N GLN A 107 -1.85 -2.71 -13.30
CA GLN A 107 -2.31 -2.10 -14.56
C GLN A 107 -3.26 -0.93 -14.32
#